data_AF-A0A3C1XCI6-F1
#
_entry.id   AF-A0A3C1XCI6-F1
#
_cell.length_a   1.000
_cell.length_b   1.000
_cell.length_c   1.000
_cell.angle_alpha   90.00
_cell.angle_beta   90.00
_cell.angle_gamma   90.00
#
_symmetry.space_group_name_H-M   'P 1'
#
loop_
_entity.id
_entity.type
_entity.pdbx_description
1 polymer ?
#
loop_
_entity_poly.entity_id
_entity_poly.type
_entity_poly.pdbx_seq_one_letter_code
_entity_poly.pdbx_strand_id
1 'polypeptide(L)'
;TRSFTKAGQYLFISQPTVTVRIKKLEEELGNSLFIRGKNREVIPTEAAKLLYSKAVKYVQDWEQLQSELNQKSLTKKPFKIGLSQSAAIGIMPKLYPKLMPYLDQIDLKISMYDSEEVFNLVEDHELHFGIIEKTLASEQVETFPLFKDELVLAGDLSSETFFTREVGSGVGHYIKKYLQEENFEPRHLVRMNNNDMIIAHVQAGLGVSLISKRFVSEGLPYQSLGSKYHRTFLGLTYAEEKDPLMLEIIQNIRASIDY
;
A
#
# COMPACT_ATOMS: atom_id res chain seq x y z
N THR A 1 -23.25 -8.13 3.47
CA THR A 1 -24.61 -7.52 3.37
C THR A 1 -25.48 -7.67 4.62
N ARG A 2 -25.23 -8.66 5.50
CA ARG A 2 -26.02 -8.95 6.74
C ARG A 2 -27.54 -9.08 6.52
N SER A 3 -27.95 -9.41 5.29
CA SER A 3 -29.35 -9.53 4.89
C SER A 3 -29.44 -10.43 3.67
N PHE A 4 -30.30 -11.47 3.73
CA PHE A 4 -30.54 -12.36 2.59
C PHE A 4 -31.25 -11.65 1.43
N THR A 5 -32.06 -10.63 1.71
CA THR A 5 -32.72 -9.82 0.67
C THR A 5 -31.69 -9.05 -0.14
N LYS A 6 -30.75 -8.37 0.54
CA LYS A 6 -29.66 -7.65 -0.13
C LYS A 6 -28.74 -8.62 -0.88
N ALA A 7 -28.40 -9.76 -0.28
CA ALA A 7 -27.59 -10.78 -0.95
C ALA A 7 -28.25 -11.29 -2.25
N GLY A 8 -29.57 -11.53 -2.25
CA GLY A 8 -30.30 -11.92 -3.44
C GLY A 8 -30.23 -10.87 -4.55
N GLN A 9 -30.38 -9.58 -4.20
CA GLN A 9 -30.22 -8.48 -5.14
C GLN A 9 -28.82 -8.44 -5.76
N TYR A 10 -27.76 -8.58 -4.95
CA TYR A 10 -26.38 -8.63 -5.46
C TYR A 10 -26.10 -9.83 -6.37
N LEU A 11 -26.76 -10.96 -6.11
CA LEU A 11 -26.58 -12.20 -6.85
C LEU A 11 -27.60 -12.37 -7.99
N PHE A 12 -28.45 -11.36 -8.24
CA PHE A 12 -29.55 -11.40 -9.22
C PHE A 12 -30.49 -12.62 -9.07
N ILE A 13 -30.75 -13.04 -7.83
CA ILE A 13 -31.64 -14.15 -7.50
C ILE A 13 -32.63 -13.77 -6.41
N SER A 14 -33.72 -14.54 -6.31
CA SER A 14 -34.74 -14.31 -5.27
C SER A 14 -34.18 -14.58 -3.87
N GLN A 15 -34.65 -13.84 -2.87
CA GLN A 15 -34.28 -14.06 -1.47
C GLN A 15 -34.59 -15.49 -0.99
N PRO A 16 -35.75 -16.12 -1.33
CA PRO A 16 -35.99 -17.53 -1.01
C PRO A 16 -34.90 -18.45 -1.56
N THR A 17 -34.41 -18.21 -2.78
CA THR A 17 -33.33 -19.00 -3.39
C THR A 17 -32.04 -18.91 -2.59
N VAL A 18 -31.66 -17.71 -2.12
CA VAL A 18 -30.48 -17.53 -1.24
C VAL A 18 -30.66 -18.34 0.05
N THR A 19 -31.82 -18.24 0.69
CA THR A 19 -32.10 -18.96 1.95
C THR A 19 -32.06 -20.47 1.79
N VAL A 20 -32.62 -21.01 0.70
CA VAL A 20 -32.58 -22.46 0.41
C VAL A 20 -31.14 -22.94 0.20
N ARG A 21 -30.34 -22.21 -0.57
CA ARG A 21 -28.93 -22.56 -0.81
C ARG A 21 -28.09 -22.54 0.47
N ILE A 22 -28.28 -21.54 1.32
CA ILE A 22 -27.60 -21.45 2.62
C ILE A 22 -28.01 -22.60 3.54
N LYS A 23 -29.31 -22.91 3.64
CA LYS A 23 -29.77 -24.05 4.45
C LYS A 23 -29.16 -25.37 3.99
N LYS A 24 -29.12 -25.60 2.68
CA LYS A 24 -28.51 -26.81 2.12
C LYS A 24 -27.02 -26.91 2.47
N LEU A 25 -26.30 -25.78 2.42
CA LEU A 25 -24.90 -25.72 2.84
C LEU A 25 -24.72 -25.98 4.34
N GLU A 26 -25.60 -25.43 5.18
CA GLU A 26 -25.62 -25.70 6.63
C GLU A 26 -25.87 -27.19 6.93
N GLU A 27 -26.77 -27.83 6.17
CA GLU A 27 -27.06 -29.27 6.26
C GLU A 27 -25.87 -30.12 5.84
N GLU A 28 -25.21 -29.80 4.71
CA GLU A 28 -24.02 -30.51 4.23
C GLU A 28 -22.83 -30.39 5.20
N LEU A 29 -22.68 -29.24 5.85
CA LEU A 29 -21.61 -28.99 6.82
C LEU A 29 -21.95 -29.42 8.26
N GLY A 30 -23.20 -29.83 8.51
CA GLY A 30 -23.68 -30.17 9.86
C GLY A 30 -23.60 -29.01 10.87
N ASN A 31 -23.56 -27.76 10.40
CA ASN A 31 -23.35 -26.57 11.23
C ASN A 31 -24.22 -25.42 10.76
N SER A 32 -24.82 -24.68 11.70
CA SER A 32 -25.48 -23.41 11.36
C SER A 32 -24.43 -22.32 11.14
N LEU A 33 -24.54 -21.66 10.00
CA LEU A 33 -23.68 -20.57 9.56
C LEU A 33 -24.29 -19.22 9.94
N PHE A 34 -25.62 -19.10 9.98
CA PHE A 34 -26.26 -17.81 10.25
C PHE A 34 -27.41 -17.88 11.24
N ILE A 35 -27.38 -16.96 12.20
CA ILE A 35 -28.45 -16.74 13.17
C ILE A 35 -29.31 -15.55 12.72
N ARG A 36 -30.63 -15.69 12.84
CA ARG A 36 -31.57 -14.59 12.61
C ARG A 36 -31.66 -13.72 13.86
N GLY A 37 -31.08 -12.53 13.79
CA GLY A 37 -31.16 -11.51 14.83
C GLY A 37 -32.51 -10.78 14.85
N LYS A 38 -32.64 -9.81 15.78
CA LYS A 38 -33.79 -8.90 15.80
C LYS A 38 -33.83 -8.08 14.50
N ASN A 39 -35.02 -7.71 14.03
CA ASN A 39 -35.23 -6.92 12.81
C ASN A 39 -34.72 -7.53 11.48
N ARG A 40 -34.74 -8.87 11.34
CA ARG A 40 -34.30 -9.58 10.12
C ARG A 40 -32.80 -9.42 9.81
N GLU A 41 -31.99 -9.07 10.80
CA GLU A 41 -30.54 -9.09 10.67
C GLU A 41 -30.03 -10.52 10.58
N VAL A 42 -29.02 -10.75 9.74
CA VAL A 42 -28.34 -12.03 9.59
C VAL A 42 -26.97 -11.93 10.25
N ILE A 43 -26.77 -12.70 11.31
CA ILE A 43 -25.56 -12.69 12.15
C ILE A 43 -24.75 -13.96 11.84
N PRO A 44 -23.47 -13.86 11.44
CA PRO A 44 -22.63 -15.03 11.20
C PRO A 44 -22.26 -15.72 12.52
N THR A 45 -22.26 -17.05 12.52
CA THR A 45 -21.71 -17.88 13.61
C THR A 45 -20.19 -17.97 13.52
N GLU A 46 -19.55 -18.56 14.54
CA GLU A 46 -18.11 -18.87 14.47
C GLU A 46 -17.80 -19.85 13.34
N ALA A 47 -18.69 -20.81 13.08
CA ALA A 47 -18.57 -21.72 11.94
C ALA A 47 -18.61 -20.95 10.60
N ALA A 48 -19.45 -19.92 10.47
CA ALA A 48 -19.46 -19.07 9.28
C ALA A 48 -18.21 -18.22 9.11
N LYS A 49 -17.63 -17.71 10.21
CA LYS A 49 -16.36 -16.96 10.14
C LYS A 49 -15.21 -17.86 9.70
N LEU A 50 -15.13 -19.08 10.25
CA LEU A 50 -14.13 -20.07 9.85
C LEU A 50 -14.33 -20.52 8.39
N LEU A 51 -15.58 -20.79 7.99
CA LEU A 51 -15.89 -21.13 6.61
C LEU A 51 -15.50 -19.98 5.68
N TYR A 52 -15.85 -18.74 6.02
CA TYR A 52 -15.57 -17.57 5.19
C TYR A 52 -14.06 -17.40 4.95
N SER A 53 -13.23 -17.52 5.98
CA SER A 53 -11.77 -17.36 5.84
C SER A 53 -11.13 -18.41 4.92
N LYS A 54 -11.72 -19.60 4.79
CA LYS A 54 -11.27 -20.65 3.86
C LYS A 54 -11.96 -20.57 2.49
N ALA A 55 -13.25 -20.27 2.47
CA ALA A 55 -14.06 -20.23 1.26
C ALA A 55 -13.65 -19.10 0.31
N VAL A 56 -13.22 -17.94 0.83
CA VAL A 56 -12.67 -16.87 -0.02
C VAL A 56 -11.48 -17.38 -0.83
N LYS A 57 -10.54 -18.08 -0.16
CA LYS A 57 -9.39 -18.69 -0.82
C LYS A 57 -9.80 -19.73 -1.85
N TYR A 58 -10.73 -20.64 -1.51
CA TYR A 58 -11.18 -21.66 -2.46
C TYR A 58 -11.89 -21.09 -3.69
N VAL A 59 -12.66 -20.00 -3.53
CA VAL A 59 -13.29 -19.31 -4.66
C VAL A 59 -12.22 -18.68 -5.54
N GLN A 60 -11.21 -18.04 -4.97
CA GLN A 60 -10.08 -17.47 -5.73
C GLN A 60 -9.28 -18.54 -6.46
N ASP A 61 -8.92 -19.64 -5.79
CA ASP A 61 -8.21 -20.78 -6.39
C ASP A 61 -9.02 -21.38 -7.55
N TRP A 62 -10.36 -21.49 -7.39
CA TRP A 62 -11.26 -21.98 -8.43
C TRP A 62 -11.38 -20.99 -9.60
N GLU A 63 -11.53 -19.70 -9.34
CA GLU A 63 -11.55 -18.65 -10.37
C GLU A 63 -10.23 -18.61 -11.14
N GLN A 64 -9.10 -18.79 -10.45
CA GLN A 64 -7.78 -18.92 -11.05
C GLN A 64 -7.72 -20.15 -11.95
N LEU A 65 -8.13 -21.33 -11.47
CA LEU A 65 -8.16 -22.54 -12.29
C LEU A 65 -9.09 -22.39 -13.50
N GLN A 66 -10.27 -21.77 -13.33
CA GLN A 66 -11.17 -21.48 -14.44
C GLN A 66 -10.54 -20.54 -15.47
N SER A 67 -9.79 -19.54 -15.00
CA SER A 67 -9.03 -18.64 -15.86
C SER A 67 -7.96 -19.39 -16.65
N GLU A 68 -7.21 -20.26 -15.98
CA GLU A 68 -6.16 -21.09 -16.58
C GLU A 68 -6.72 -22.09 -17.61
N LEU A 69 -7.84 -22.75 -17.30
CA LEU A 69 -8.48 -23.74 -18.17
C LEU A 69 -9.16 -23.13 -19.40
N ASN A 70 -9.64 -21.88 -19.30
CA ASN A 70 -10.45 -21.29 -20.36
C ASN A 70 -9.63 -20.68 -21.52
N GLN A 71 -8.29 -20.69 -21.49
CA GLN A 71 -7.36 -20.28 -22.58
C GLN A 71 -7.89 -19.20 -23.53
N LYS A 72 -8.56 -18.18 -22.98
CA LYS A 72 -9.06 -16.99 -23.68
C LYS A 72 -8.40 -15.80 -23.00
N SER A 73 -7.25 -15.46 -23.56
CA SER A 73 -6.40 -14.30 -23.32
C SER A 73 -7.16 -12.96 -23.38
N LEU A 74 -7.95 -12.61 -22.36
CA LEU A 74 -8.52 -11.26 -22.23
C LEU A 74 -8.68 -10.75 -20.78
N THR A 75 -8.61 -11.59 -19.75
CA THR A 75 -8.71 -11.11 -18.36
C THR A 75 -7.33 -10.83 -17.80
N LYS A 76 -7.00 -9.54 -17.69
CA LYS A 76 -5.78 -9.08 -17.04
C LYS A 76 -5.72 -9.58 -15.59
N LYS A 77 -4.58 -10.08 -15.13
CA LYS A 77 -4.37 -10.48 -13.73
C LYS A 77 -4.31 -9.24 -12.83
N PRO A 78 -4.95 -9.21 -11.66
CA PRO A 78 -4.84 -8.08 -10.76
C PRO A 78 -3.37 -7.91 -10.33
N PHE A 79 -2.85 -6.68 -10.40
CA PHE A 79 -1.55 -6.34 -9.84
C PHE A 79 -1.66 -5.06 -9.02
N LYS A 80 -1.58 -5.20 -7.71
CA LYS A 80 -1.79 -4.11 -6.75
C LYS A 80 -0.46 -3.66 -6.17
N ILE A 81 -0.15 -2.38 -6.30
CA ILE A 81 1.03 -1.74 -5.73
C ILE A 81 0.59 -0.76 -4.64
N GLY A 82 1.18 -0.90 -3.45
CA GLY A 82 1.08 0.08 -2.38
C GLY A 82 2.39 0.82 -2.19
N LEU A 83 2.32 2.11 -1.90
CA LEU A 83 3.52 2.91 -1.72
C LEU A 83 3.30 4.11 -0.81
N SER A 84 4.37 4.55 -0.16
CA SER A 84 4.35 5.77 0.64
C SER A 84 4.21 7.01 -0.24
N GLN A 85 3.78 8.12 0.35
CA GLN A 85 3.64 9.38 -0.41
C GLN A 85 4.97 9.83 -1.03
N SER A 86 6.12 9.67 -0.35
CA SER A 86 7.41 10.04 -0.95
C SER A 86 7.78 9.12 -2.11
N ALA A 87 7.45 7.82 -2.02
CA ALA A 87 7.66 6.87 -3.10
C ALA A 87 6.77 7.18 -4.32
N ALA A 88 5.55 7.67 -4.10
CA ALA A 88 4.62 8.05 -5.17
C ALA A 88 5.21 9.07 -6.12
N ILE A 89 5.88 10.07 -5.57
CA ILE A 89 6.39 11.20 -6.34
C ILE A 89 7.81 10.91 -6.84
N GLY A 90 8.67 10.38 -5.98
CA GLY A 90 10.09 10.21 -6.28
C GLY A 90 10.44 8.95 -7.08
N ILE A 91 9.65 7.88 -6.91
CA ILE A 91 9.98 6.53 -7.38
C ILE A 91 9.01 6.04 -8.45
N MET A 92 7.71 6.21 -8.26
CA MET A 92 6.70 5.67 -9.18
C MET A 92 6.89 6.11 -10.65
N PRO A 93 7.22 7.38 -10.96
CA PRO A 93 7.48 7.79 -12.35
C PRO A 93 8.66 7.06 -13.01
N LYS A 94 9.65 6.61 -12.21
CA LYS A 94 10.79 5.82 -12.70
C LYS A 94 10.48 4.34 -12.82
N LEU A 95 9.62 3.84 -11.95
CA LEU A 95 9.19 2.45 -11.92
C LEU A 95 8.16 2.15 -13.01
N TYR A 96 7.28 3.09 -13.32
CA TYR A 96 6.17 2.91 -14.26
C TYR A 96 6.60 2.40 -15.66
N PRO A 97 7.68 2.91 -16.29
CA PRO A 97 8.18 2.36 -17.55
C PRO A 97 8.49 0.86 -17.53
N LYS A 98 8.83 0.30 -16.37
CA LYS A 98 9.10 -1.15 -16.20
C LYS A 98 7.82 -1.98 -16.14
N LEU A 99 6.68 -1.35 -15.80
CA LEU A 99 5.37 -1.99 -15.78
C LEU A 99 4.67 -1.93 -17.15
N MET A 100 5.05 -0.97 -18.00
CA MET A 100 4.45 -0.78 -19.32
C MET A 100 4.38 -2.06 -20.19
N PRO A 101 5.43 -2.90 -20.27
CA PRO A 101 5.39 -4.14 -21.06
C PRO A 101 4.34 -5.15 -20.58
N TYR A 102 3.88 -5.03 -19.34
CA TYR A 102 2.95 -5.96 -18.71
C TYR A 102 1.50 -5.46 -18.71
N LEU A 103 1.23 -4.21 -19.13
CA LEU A 103 -0.10 -3.60 -18.99
C LEU A 103 -1.22 -4.32 -19.75
N ASP A 104 -0.90 -5.10 -20.78
CA ASP A 104 -1.89 -5.94 -21.48
C ASP A 104 -2.18 -7.26 -20.73
N GLN A 105 -1.31 -7.64 -19.80
CA GLN A 105 -1.40 -8.85 -18.97
C GLN A 105 -1.91 -8.56 -17.56
N ILE A 106 -1.74 -7.34 -17.03
CA ILE A 106 -2.10 -6.96 -15.66
C ILE A 106 -3.11 -5.81 -15.54
N ASP A 107 -4.03 -5.93 -14.59
CA ASP A 107 -4.91 -4.88 -14.12
C ASP A 107 -4.21 -4.15 -12.97
N LEU A 108 -3.46 -3.11 -13.34
CA LEU A 108 -2.59 -2.38 -12.44
C LEU A 108 -3.39 -1.41 -11.56
N LYS A 109 -3.39 -1.65 -10.26
CA LYS A 109 -3.92 -0.72 -9.25
C LYS A 109 -2.79 -0.17 -8.39
N ILE A 110 -2.71 1.14 -8.30
CA ILE A 110 -1.72 1.85 -7.48
C ILE A 110 -2.45 2.63 -6.39
N SER A 111 -2.05 2.43 -5.14
CA SER A 111 -2.63 3.09 -3.97
C SER A 111 -1.53 3.65 -3.07
N MET A 112 -1.83 4.77 -2.40
CA MET A 112 -0.94 5.37 -1.40
C MET A 112 -1.39 5.01 0.01
N TYR A 113 -0.43 4.63 0.85
CA TYR A 113 -0.62 4.31 2.26
C TYR A 113 0.58 4.81 3.08
N ASP A 114 0.53 4.72 4.41
CA ASP A 114 1.74 4.85 5.21
C ASP A 114 2.62 3.59 5.11
N SER A 115 3.89 3.69 5.51
CA SER A 115 4.84 2.58 5.33
C SER A 115 4.48 1.32 6.13
N GLU A 116 3.81 1.46 7.26
CA GLU A 116 3.41 0.31 8.10
C GLU A 116 2.20 -0.39 7.49
N GLU A 117 1.24 0.38 6.98
CA GLU A 117 0.07 -0.13 6.27
C GLU A 117 0.47 -0.82 4.95
N VAL A 118 1.40 -0.25 4.15
CA VAL A 118 1.91 -0.97 2.96
C VAL A 118 2.51 -2.31 3.35
N PHE A 119 3.31 -2.36 4.41
CA PHE A 119 3.95 -3.60 4.87
C PHE A 119 2.91 -4.65 5.27
N ASN A 120 1.95 -4.26 6.12
CA ASN A 120 0.88 -5.16 6.56
C ASN A 120 0.03 -5.66 5.38
N LEU A 121 -0.28 -4.79 4.42
CA LEU A 121 -1.06 -5.19 3.24
C LEU A 121 -0.29 -6.16 2.31
N VAL A 122 1.04 -6.09 2.25
CA VAL A 122 1.86 -7.10 1.55
C VAL A 122 1.89 -8.41 2.32
N GLU A 123 2.03 -8.35 3.65
CA GLU A 123 1.98 -9.52 4.54
C GLU A 123 0.63 -10.24 4.46
N ASP A 124 -0.46 -9.49 4.43
CA ASP A 124 -1.84 -10.00 4.30
C ASP A 124 -2.22 -10.40 2.85
N HIS A 125 -1.28 -10.35 1.90
CA HIS A 125 -1.50 -10.62 0.47
C HIS A 125 -2.54 -9.71 -0.22
N GLU A 126 -2.86 -8.57 0.36
CA GLU A 126 -3.73 -7.57 -0.23
C GLU A 126 -3.01 -6.72 -1.28
N LEU A 127 -1.68 -6.66 -1.23
CA LEU A 127 -0.80 -6.06 -2.23
C LEU A 127 0.17 -7.09 -2.79
N HIS A 128 0.48 -6.96 -4.09
CA HIS A 128 1.50 -7.78 -4.75
C HIS A 128 2.89 -7.15 -4.61
N PHE A 129 2.94 -5.82 -4.51
CA PHE A 129 4.20 -5.09 -4.38
C PHE A 129 4.05 -3.86 -3.48
N GLY A 130 5.06 -3.63 -2.64
CA GLY A 130 5.13 -2.49 -1.73
C GLY A 130 6.38 -1.64 -1.95
N ILE A 131 6.31 -0.33 -1.73
CA ILE A 131 7.49 0.55 -1.70
C ILE A 131 7.45 1.45 -0.46
N ILE A 132 8.41 1.28 0.44
CA ILE A 132 8.47 1.99 1.72
C ILE A 132 9.88 2.47 2.06
N GLU A 133 10.02 3.38 3.03
CA GLU A 133 11.32 3.87 3.53
C GLU A 133 11.67 3.34 4.92
N LYS A 134 10.71 2.73 5.62
CA LYS A 134 10.93 2.15 6.96
C LYS A 134 11.49 0.74 6.83
N THR A 135 12.45 0.40 7.68
CA THR A 135 12.92 -0.98 7.81
C THR A 135 11.96 -1.75 8.71
N LEU A 136 11.19 -2.65 8.11
CA LEU A 136 10.28 -3.59 8.77
C LEU A 136 10.64 -5.00 8.31
N ALA A 137 10.43 -6.00 9.16
CA ALA A 137 10.84 -7.37 8.88
C ALA A 137 9.80 -8.38 9.35
N SER A 138 9.55 -9.37 8.50
CA SER A 138 8.71 -10.54 8.74
C SER A 138 9.23 -11.68 7.87
N GLU A 139 9.03 -12.94 8.28
CA GLU A 139 9.39 -14.09 7.47
C GLU A 139 8.52 -14.21 6.20
N GLN A 140 7.35 -13.55 6.19
CA GLN A 140 6.39 -13.60 5.09
C GLN A 140 6.65 -12.54 4.01
N VAL A 141 7.47 -11.53 4.31
CA VAL A 141 7.72 -10.39 3.43
C VAL A 141 9.21 -10.35 3.06
N GLU A 142 9.50 -10.54 1.78
CA GLU A 142 10.83 -10.26 1.25
C GLU A 142 10.99 -8.76 1.06
N THR A 143 12.12 -8.22 1.53
CA THR A 143 12.48 -6.81 1.37
C THR A 143 13.81 -6.67 0.64
N PHE A 144 13.91 -5.70 -0.27
CA PHE A 144 15.14 -5.43 -1.02
C PHE A 144 15.30 -3.93 -1.32
N PRO A 145 16.53 -3.41 -1.39
CA PRO A 145 16.75 -1.99 -1.70
C PRO A 145 16.31 -1.68 -3.14
N LEU A 146 15.64 -0.53 -3.34
CA LEU A 146 15.21 -0.04 -4.65
C LEU A 146 15.92 1.25 -5.06
N PHE A 147 15.87 2.28 -4.21
CA PHE A 147 16.39 3.60 -4.53
C PHE A 147 16.98 4.28 -3.32
N LYS A 148 18.07 5.02 -3.51
CA LYS A 148 18.61 5.93 -2.49
C LYS A 148 18.01 7.31 -2.64
N ASP A 149 17.84 7.97 -1.51
CA ASP A 149 17.36 9.34 -1.42
C ASP A 149 18.14 10.11 -0.35
N GLU A 150 18.41 11.38 -0.63
CA GLU A 150 19.08 12.30 0.29
C GLU A 150 18.03 13.30 0.79
N LEU A 151 17.78 13.32 2.10
CA LEU A 151 17.01 14.39 2.72
C LEU A 151 17.93 15.56 3.06
N VAL A 152 17.48 16.76 2.71
CA VAL A 152 18.18 18.02 2.95
C VAL A 152 17.25 18.98 3.67
N LEU A 153 17.83 19.90 4.44
CA LEU A 153 17.09 21.04 4.98
C LEU A 153 16.96 22.08 3.86
N ALA A 154 15.75 22.40 3.42
CA ALA A 154 15.53 23.32 2.31
C ALA A 154 14.45 24.36 2.62
N GLY A 155 14.56 25.53 1.97
CA GLY A 155 13.67 26.67 2.14
C GLY A 155 14.40 27.92 2.60
N ASP A 156 13.67 28.83 3.25
CA ASP A 156 14.28 29.96 3.94
C ASP A 156 14.89 29.47 5.26
N LEU A 157 16.20 29.23 5.24
CA LEU A 157 16.96 28.71 6.40
C LEU A 157 16.97 29.67 7.60
N SER A 158 16.58 30.94 7.40
CA SER A 158 16.41 31.92 8.48
C SER A 158 14.99 31.97 9.05
N SER A 159 14.06 31.22 8.46
CA SER A 159 12.66 31.23 8.85
C SER A 159 12.45 30.68 10.26
N GLU A 160 11.58 31.34 11.00
CA GLU A 160 11.06 30.85 12.28
C GLU A 160 9.97 29.77 12.11
N THR A 161 9.55 29.51 10.85
CA THR A 161 8.50 28.53 10.50
C THR A 161 9.10 27.25 9.95
N PHE A 162 8.83 26.15 10.64
CA PHE A 162 9.24 24.81 10.23
C PHE A 162 8.02 23.97 9.89
N PHE A 163 7.97 23.41 8.68
CA PHE A 163 6.92 22.50 8.27
C PHE A 163 7.28 21.06 8.67
N THR A 164 6.32 20.31 9.20
CA THR A 164 6.54 18.93 9.64
C THR A 164 5.42 17.98 9.25
N ARG A 165 5.71 16.69 9.22
CA ARG A 165 4.77 15.60 8.97
C ARG A 165 4.41 14.85 10.26
N GLU A 166 3.35 14.08 10.21
CA GLU A 166 3.08 13.02 11.16
C GLU A 166 4.24 12.02 11.26
N VAL A 167 4.55 11.55 12.47
CA VAL A 167 5.67 10.64 12.76
C VAL A 167 5.51 9.29 12.04
N GLY A 168 4.28 8.90 11.71
CA GLY A 168 3.99 7.69 10.93
C GLY A 168 4.56 7.73 9.50
N SER A 169 4.76 8.92 8.93
CA SER A 169 5.34 9.09 7.60
C SER A 169 6.86 8.89 7.58
N GLY A 170 7.38 8.41 6.45
CA GLY A 170 8.83 8.25 6.25
C GLY A 170 9.61 9.54 6.53
N VAL A 171 9.22 10.66 5.92
CA VAL A 171 9.90 11.95 6.14
C VAL A 171 9.68 12.49 7.56
N GLY A 172 8.50 12.30 8.15
CA GLY A 172 8.20 12.75 9.52
C GLY A 172 9.10 12.11 10.57
N HIS A 173 9.48 10.84 10.39
CA HIS A 173 10.49 10.18 11.21
C HIS A 173 11.84 10.93 11.18
N TYR A 174 12.33 11.28 9.98
CA TYR A 174 13.59 12.01 9.82
C TYR A 174 13.51 13.45 10.31
N ILE A 175 12.38 14.15 10.13
CA ILE A 175 12.18 15.49 10.70
C ILE A 175 12.25 15.45 12.22
N LYS A 176 11.53 14.52 12.86
CA LYS A 176 11.57 14.37 14.32
C LYS A 176 13.00 14.13 14.81
N LYS A 177 13.72 13.22 14.15
CA LYS A 177 15.13 12.93 14.45
C LYS A 177 16.00 14.19 14.34
N TYR A 178 15.83 14.97 13.27
CA TYR A 178 16.56 16.22 13.06
C TYR A 178 16.34 17.25 14.16
N LEU A 179 15.08 17.55 14.49
CA LEU A 179 14.76 18.53 15.53
C LEU A 179 15.37 18.13 16.90
N GLN A 180 15.39 16.82 17.19
CA GLN A 180 15.98 16.29 18.43
C GLN A 180 17.50 16.36 18.45
N GLU A 181 18.18 15.96 17.36
CA GLU A 181 19.64 15.94 17.28
C GLU A 181 20.26 17.34 17.30
N GLU A 182 19.64 18.30 16.61
CA GLU A 182 20.12 19.68 16.56
C GLU A 182 19.66 20.52 17.76
N ASN A 183 18.88 19.92 18.68
CA ASN A 183 18.22 20.60 19.80
C ASN A 183 17.49 21.88 19.33
N PHE A 184 16.84 21.78 18.16
CA PHE A 184 16.23 22.90 17.47
C PHE A 184 14.72 22.90 17.70
N GLU A 185 14.23 23.95 18.36
CA GLU A 185 12.81 24.18 18.60
C GLU A 185 12.35 25.39 17.77
N PRO A 186 11.68 25.17 16.63
CA PRO A 186 11.19 26.26 15.80
C PRO A 186 10.06 27.00 16.53
N ARG A 187 10.02 28.33 16.39
CA ARG A 187 8.96 29.17 16.96
C ARG A 187 7.58 28.76 16.44
N HIS A 188 7.49 28.40 15.16
CA HIS A 188 6.27 27.95 14.52
C HIS A 188 6.47 26.57 13.90
N LEU A 189 6.00 25.53 14.58
CA LEU A 189 5.97 24.17 14.05
C LEU A 189 4.61 23.88 13.40
N VAL A 190 4.57 23.89 12.07
CA VAL A 190 3.33 23.71 11.29
C VAL A 190 3.24 22.26 10.81
N ARG A 191 2.25 21.53 11.31
CA ARG A 191 2.03 20.11 10.95
C ARG A 191 1.15 20.01 9.70
N MET A 192 1.62 19.29 8.69
CA MET A 192 0.91 18.98 7.45
C MET A 192 0.84 17.46 7.28
N ASN A 193 -0.23 16.96 6.66
CA ASN A 193 -0.40 15.52 6.38
C ASN A 193 -0.07 15.16 4.93
N ASN A 194 0.53 16.08 4.18
CA ASN A 194 0.79 15.96 2.77
C ASN A 194 2.19 16.54 2.44
N ASN A 195 3.07 15.74 1.85
CA ASN A 195 4.43 16.15 1.47
C ASN A 195 4.43 17.20 0.37
N ASP A 196 3.49 17.14 -0.57
CA ASP A 196 3.38 18.11 -1.66
C ASP A 196 3.07 19.51 -1.12
N MET A 197 2.25 19.59 -0.07
CA MET A 197 2.02 20.86 0.63
C MET A 197 3.33 21.39 1.20
N ILE A 198 4.10 20.56 1.91
CA ILE A 198 5.38 20.98 2.49
C ILE A 198 6.34 21.46 1.39
N ILE A 199 6.50 20.68 0.32
CA ILE A 199 7.38 21.01 -0.80
C ILE A 199 6.95 22.34 -1.43
N ALA A 200 5.66 22.54 -1.70
CA ALA A 200 5.16 23.76 -2.31
C ALA A 200 5.38 25.00 -1.43
N HIS A 201 5.19 24.89 -0.10
CA HIS A 201 5.41 26.01 0.82
C HIS A 201 6.90 26.34 0.99
N VAL A 202 7.75 25.32 1.02
CA VAL A 202 9.21 25.47 1.04
C VAL A 202 9.68 26.15 -0.26
N GLN A 203 9.19 25.71 -1.42
CA GLN A 203 9.51 26.32 -2.72
C GLN A 203 9.00 27.76 -2.85
N ALA A 204 7.89 28.08 -2.19
CA ALA A 204 7.36 29.45 -2.12
C ALA A 204 8.12 30.35 -1.12
N GLY A 205 9.14 29.83 -0.42
CA GLY A 205 9.92 30.60 0.55
C GLY A 205 9.17 30.91 1.86
N LEU A 206 8.13 30.14 2.19
CA LEU A 206 7.25 30.39 3.34
C LEU A 206 7.74 29.74 4.63
N GLY A 207 8.89 29.07 4.59
CA GLY A 207 9.46 28.36 5.74
C GLY A 207 10.56 27.39 5.33
N VAL A 208 10.89 26.50 6.25
CA VAL A 208 11.94 25.48 6.09
C VAL A 208 11.40 24.10 6.47
N SER A 209 11.93 23.04 5.84
CA SER A 209 11.65 21.65 6.20
C SER A 209 12.77 20.73 5.73
N LEU A 210 12.79 19.49 6.23
CA LEU A 210 13.48 18.41 5.54
C LEU A 210 12.63 17.95 4.36
N ILE A 211 13.21 17.95 3.17
CA ILE A 211 12.62 17.39 1.94
C ILE A 211 13.66 16.56 1.19
N SER A 212 13.22 15.72 0.26
CA SER A 212 14.17 15.07 -0.66
C SER A 212 14.86 16.13 -1.51
N LYS A 213 16.18 16.01 -1.65
CA LYS A 213 17.00 16.86 -2.52
C LYS A 213 16.49 16.90 -3.96
N ARG A 214 15.77 15.85 -4.38
CA ARG A 214 15.15 15.75 -5.71
C ARG A 214 14.06 16.80 -5.95
N PHE A 215 13.50 17.37 -4.89
CA PHE A 215 12.45 18.39 -4.95
C PHE A 215 12.96 19.82 -4.72
N VAL A 216 14.27 19.99 -4.56
CA VAL A 216 14.91 21.31 -4.48
C VAL A 216 14.99 21.88 -5.89
N SER A 217 14.25 22.96 -6.14
CA SER A 217 14.30 23.69 -7.41
C SER A 217 15.57 24.54 -7.51
N GLU A 218 15.93 24.93 -8.73
CA GLU A 218 17.04 25.85 -8.96
C GLU A 218 16.84 27.16 -8.16
N GLY A 219 17.90 27.61 -7.49
CA GLY A 219 17.87 28.83 -6.66
C GLY A 219 17.24 28.67 -5.27
N LEU A 220 16.62 27.54 -4.93
CA LEU A 220 16.11 27.29 -3.58
C LEU A 220 17.29 27.01 -2.62
N PRO A 221 17.45 27.78 -1.53
CA PRO A 221 18.48 27.50 -0.54
C PRO A 221 18.26 26.13 0.13
N TYR A 222 19.34 25.35 0.26
CA TYR A 222 19.32 24.10 1.00
C TYR A 222 20.67 23.79 1.65
N GLN A 223 20.65 22.96 2.69
CA GLN A 223 21.80 22.45 3.41
C GLN A 223 21.77 20.91 3.42
N SER A 224 22.88 20.29 3.02
CA SER A 224 23.06 18.84 3.19
C SER A 224 23.31 18.50 4.66
N LEU A 225 22.69 17.42 5.12
CA LEU A 225 22.72 16.98 6.51
C LEU A 225 23.61 15.74 6.73
N GLY A 226 24.32 15.30 5.69
CA GLY A 226 25.23 14.17 5.72
C GLY A 226 24.56 12.79 5.58
N SER A 227 25.37 11.74 5.71
CA SER A 227 24.96 10.34 5.44
C SER A 227 23.83 9.84 6.36
N LYS A 228 23.68 10.38 7.58
CA LYS A 228 22.61 10.03 8.53
C LYS A 228 21.19 10.39 8.05
N TYR A 229 21.08 11.25 7.04
CA TYR A 229 19.83 11.63 6.37
C TYR A 229 19.69 11.06 4.96
N HIS A 230 20.56 10.10 4.61
CA HIS A 230 20.34 9.26 3.46
C HIS A 230 19.41 8.13 3.86
N ARG A 231 18.42 7.87 3.02
CA ARG A 231 17.44 6.81 3.20
C ARG A 231 17.38 5.93 1.97
N THR A 232 16.94 4.70 2.18
CA THR A 232 16.76 3.72 1.12
C THR A 232 15.28 3.38 1.04
N PHE A 233 14.68 3.60 -0.13
CA PHE A 233 13.40 3.01 -0.45
C PHE A 233 13.60 1.51 -0.65
N LEU A 234 12.77 0.71 0.04
CA LEU A 234 12.73 -0.73 -0.01
C LEU A 234 11.54 -1.17 -0.85
N GLY A 235 11.75 -2.13 -1.73
CA GLY A 235 10.71 -2.92 -2.36
C GLY A 235 10.29 -4.04 -1.42
N LEU A 236 8.99 -4.32 -1.37
CA LEU A 236 8.38 -5.38 -0.59
C LEU A 236 7.62 -6.32 -1.51
N THR A 237 7.73 -7.62 -1.29
CA THR A 237 6.91 -8.64 -1.92
C THR A 237 6.61 -9.76 -0.94
N TYR A 238 5.57 -10.54 -1.20
CA TYR A 238 5.38 -11.79 -0.50
C TYR A 238 6.55 -12.74 -0.78
N ALA A 239 7.11 -13.35 0.28
CA ALA A 239 8.34 -14.13 0.20
C ALA A 239 8.17 -15.45 -0.57
N GLU A 240 6.97 -16.05 -0.54
CA GLU A 240 6.66 -17.28 -1.27
C GLU A 240 5.72 -17.04 -2.47
N GLU A 241 5.89 -15.93 -3.18
CA GLU A 241 5.15 -15.68 -4.43
C GLU A 241 5.42 -16.81 -5.44
N LYS A 242 4.35 -17.32 -6.06
CA LYS A 242 4.39 -18.48 -6.98
C LYS A 242 3.83 -18.16 -8.35
N ASP A 243 3.14 -17.03 -8.52
CA ASP A 243 2.62 -16.62 -9.82
C ASP A 243 3.80 -16.22 -10.74
N PRO A 244 4.00 -16.92 -11.87
CA PRO A 244 5.14 -16.66 -12.75
C PRO A 244 5.17 -15.23 -13.30
N LEU A 245 4.00 -14.64 -13.58
CA LEU A 245 3.92 -13.27 -14.10
C LEU A 245 4.31 -12.26 -13.01
N MET A 246 3.88 -12.47 -11.77
CA MET A 246 4.22 -11.59 -10.65
C MET A 246 5.72 -11.67 -10.35
N LEU A 247 6.28 -12.88 -10.31
CA LEU A 247 7.71 -13.08 -10.14
C LEU A 247 8.51 -12.39 -11.24
N GLU A 248 8.09 -12.50 -12.51
CA GLU A 248 8.75 -11.82 -13.63
C GLU A 248 8.74 -10.30 -13.45
N ILE A 249 7.57 -9.73 -13.13
CA ILE A 249 7.41 -8.28 -12.89
C ILE A 249 8.32 -7.84 -11.73
N ILE A 250 8.27 -8.53 -10.59
CA ILE A 250 9.07 -8.21 -9.40
C ILE A 250 10.58 -8.30 -9.69
N GLN A 251 11.01 -9.33 -10.44
CA GLN A 251 12.41 -9.47 -10.84
C GLN A 251 12.85 -8.33 -11.77
N ASN A 252 12.01 -7.91 -12.72
CA ASN A 252 12.31 -6.79 -13.60
C ASN A 252 12.44 -5.47 -12.81
N ILE A 253 11.54 -5.24 -11.85
CA ILE A 253 11.62 -4.12 -10.92
C ILE A 253 12.94 -4.16 -10.13
N ARG A 254 13.28 -5.31 -9.55
CA ARG A 254 14.51 -5.51 -8.77
C ARG A 254 15.79 -5.34 -9.60
N ALA A 255 15.78 -5.75 -10.86
CA ALA A 255 16.94 -5.60 -11.74
C ALA A 255 17.19 -4.13 -12.15
N SER A 256 16.19 -3.26 -11.99
CA SER A 256 16.26 -1.86 -12.40
C SER A 256 16.79 -0.90 -11.33
N ILE A 257 17.48 -1.42 -10.32
CA ILE A 257 18.15 -0.62 -9.29
C ILE A 257 19.33 0.13 -9.92
N ASP A 258 19.09 1.36 -10.33
CA ASP A 258 20.17 2.33 -10.60
C ASP A 258 20.72 2.80 -9.25
N TYR A 259 21.95 2.37 -8.94
CA TYR A 259 22.72 2.81 -7.78
C TYR A 259 23.30 4.22 -7.94
#